data_AF-A0A5N7CHN7-F1
#
_entry.id   AF-A0A5N7CHN7-F1
#
_cell.length_a   1.000
_cell.length_b   1.000
_cell.length_c   1.000
_cell.angle_alpha   90.00
_cell.angle_beta   90.00
_cell.angle_gamma   90.00
#
_symmetry.space_group_name_H-M   'P 1'
#
loop_
_entity.id
_entity.type
_entity.pdbx_description
1 polymer ?
#
loop_
_entity_poly.entity_id
_entity_poly.type
_entity_poly.pdbx_seq_one_letter_code
_entity_poly.pdbx_strand_id
1 'polypeptide(L)'
;MFGWCSSLGFPSVSSEPDRERRAPSSPTPLDFPAYKLPDSTNNEPEASLQQVHEILASIRKPQDITPEKFKTLNLKVETDLPASSIVHKDGLNFFPPVPWKDTSPNPSPLTEDGCPILMENGNPYPAKERFEVLKDELLLENDDAFREVARLGPREGRQRVRVTQTRKFWTGLERMAQYWDTSLDNYFERPATPNDATDGETEDIMQTEAEAPSSAAQQNSDTPVDIENPPKPTASGDKSTDQEDGKHEPVKMYTGRRIGAGHEMPEDIRDETIRAFTEMAAWPFGCQVALPVLPPRLSLRTLLFPVRQTFAAARSPKDRQLARSGVMEGPVFSAQCRPETCFRAPDDVPGTGFGEVCDLFREVGAMLLVAQERARQGMTETRPGEGKWWTTRPRWGGAPNDAVGDSGNFTDGDEKPVPDNGSSRKRSKYEHPFLASRRPGSSRKLSNSEKWKLVQPGPGLWDKRMRYIQIGKDPESLFDDIYMLSSINHHLAILHLRVHRRYLDIVTLGDSEFPPNSDSTGQPWHVLHLRRTKWYDLFDAEERLEVFKGIWTIFHHLLRRT
;
A
#
# COMPACT_ATOMS: atom_id res chain seq x y z
N MET A 1 -27.14 -6.98 -0.48
CA MET A 1 -26.75 -8.17 0.30
C MET A 1 -25.77 -8.97 -0.53
N PHE A 2 -24.47 -8.86 -0.27
CA PHE A 2 -23.46 -9.79 -0.80
C PHE A 2 -22.43 -9.97 0.30
N GLY A 3 -22.23 -11.23 0.71
CA GLY A 3 -21.33 -11.64 1.76
C GLY A 3 -19.88 -11.42 1.34
N TRP A 4 -19.12 -10.79 2.21
CA TRP A 4 -17.67 -10.75 2.12
C TRP A 4 -17.11 -12.01 2.75
N CYS A 5 -16.17 -12.65 2.04
CA CYS A 5 -15.25 -13.60 2.64
C CYS A 5 -14.54 -12.89 3.79
N SER A 6 -14.94 -13.22 5.01
CA SER A 6 -14.11 -13.02 6.18
C SER A 6 -12.82 -13.79 5.94
N SER A 7 -11.72 -13.07 5.76
CA SER A 7 -10.42 -13.58 6.20
C SER A 7 -10.62 -14.07 7.64
N LEU A 8 -10.31 -15.34 7.89
CA LEU A 8 -10.24 -15.87 9.25
C LEU A 8 -9.28 -14.99 10.03
N GLY A 9 -9.83 -14.06 10.81
CA GLY A 9 -9.06 -13.30 11.77
C GLY A 9 -8.59 -14.28 12.83
N PHE A 10 -7.27 -14.45 12.94
CA PHE A 10 -6.70 -14.91 14.20
C PHE A 10 -7.26 -14.00 15.31
N PRO A 11 -7.68 -14.55 16.46
CA PRO A 11 -8.12 -13.71 17.58
C PRO A 11 -7.00 -12.71 17.87
N SER A 12 -7.35 -11.42 17.86
CA SER A 12 -6.42 -10.38 18.28
C SER A 12 -6.01 -10.73 19.71
N VAL A 13 -4.74 -11.06 19.91
CA VAL A 13 -4.13 -11.06 21.24
C VAL A 13 -4.05 -9.58 21.64
N SER A 14 -5.19 -9.00 21.98
CA SER A 14 -5.26 -7.66 22.55
C SER A 14 -4.59 -7.76 23.90
N SER A 15 -3.43 -7.12 24.06
CA SER A 15 -2.80 -7.07 25.36
C SER A 15 -3.56 -6.09 26.24
N GLU A 16 -4.22 -6.62 27.27
CA GLU A 16 -4.76 -5.78 28.33
C GLU A 16 -3.62 -4.99 28.98
N PRO A 17 -3.69 -3.65 29.02
CA PRO A 17 -2.61 -2.82 29.56
C PRO A 17 -2.28 -3.13 31.02
N ASP A 18 -3.26 -3.58 31.78
CA ASP A 18 -3.13 -3.85 33.22
C ASP A 18 -2.46 -5.21 33.51
N ARG A 19 -2.25 -6.05 32.49
CA ARG A 19 -1.64 -7.38 32.65
C ARG A 19 -0.13 -7.28 32.79
N GLU A 20 0.38 -7.82 33.90
CA GLU A 20 1.82 -7.92 34.14
C GLU A 20 2.51 -8.89 33.17
N ARG A 21 3.65 -8.46 32.61
CA ARG A 21 4.47 -9.26 31.69
C ARG A 21 5.94 -8.88 31.76
N ARG A 22 6.80 -9.60 31.03
CA ARG A 22 8.20 -9.18 30.84
C ARG A 22 8.25 -7.87 30.06
N ALA A 23 9.21 -7.02 30.44
CA ALA A 23 9.42 -5.75 29.76
C ALA A 23 9.71 -5.95 28.26
N PRO A 24 9.00 -5.23 27.36
CA PRO A 24 9.32 -5.24 25.95
C PRO A 24 10.65 -4.51 25.68
N SER A 25 11.16 -4.63 24.45
CA SER A 25 12.29 -3.82 23.94
C SER A 25 12.07 -2.33 24.20
N SER A 26 13.15 -1.56 24.34
CA SER A 26 13.07 -0.12 24.60
C SER A 26 12.27 0.61 23.52
N PRO A 27 11.51 1.67 23.86
CA PRO A 27 10.79 2.47 22.87
C PRO A 27 11.70 2.91 21.72
N THR A 28 11.20 2.86 20.49
CA THR A 28 11.94 3.34 19.32
C THR A 28 11.84 4.86 19.27
N PRO A 29 12.96 5.60 19.21
CA PRO A 29 12.92 7.05 19.07
C PRO A 29 12.32 7.43 17.71
N LEU A 30 11.53 8.49 17.68
CA LEU A 30 10.96 8.99 16.43
C LEU A 30 12.02 9.76 15.65
N ASP A 31 12.21 9.35 14.40
CA ASP A 31 13.04 10.05 13.42
C ASP A 31 12.21 10.37 12.17
N PHE A 32 12.40 11.58 11.64
CA PHE A 32 11.72 12.07 10.45
C PHE A 32 12.75 12.59 9.43
N PRO A 33 12.54 12.29 8.15
CA PRO A 33 13.45 12.74 7.10
C PRO A 33 13.35 14.26 6.90
N ALA A 34 14.49 14.92 6.82
CA ALA A 34 14.61 16.29 6.34
C ALA A 34 15.13 16.26 4.89
N TYR A 35 14.68 17.21 4.06
CA TYR A 35 15.13 17.31 2.67
C TYR A 35 15.79 18.65 2.44
N LYS A 36 17.10 18.62 2.14
CA LYS A 36 17.84 19.80 1.68
C LYS A 36 18.41 19.47 0.31
N LEU A 37 17.77 20.00 -0.73
CA LEU A 37 18.24 19.83 -2.09
C LEU A 37 19.08 21.02 -2.52
N PRO A 38 20.10 20.79 -3.37
CA PRO A 38 20.78 21.89 -4.03
C PRO A 38 19.83 22.60 -5.00
N ASP A 39 20.05 23.88 -5.24
CA ASP A 39 19.26 24.66 -6.21
C ASP A 39 19.32 24.04 -7.62
N SER A 40 18.18 24.06 -8.30
CA SER A 40 18.05 23.60 -9.69
C SER A 40 18.86 24.49 -10.62
N THR A 41 19.66 23.91 -11.51
CA THR A 41 20.41 24.65 -12.54
C THR A 41 19.54 24.87 -13.78
N ASN A 42 19.31 26.14 -14.16
CA ASN A 42 18.44 26.51 -15.29
C ASN A 42 19.07 26.29 -16.69
N ASN A 43 20.27 25.70 -16.78
CA ASN A 43 20.97 25.55 -18.06
C ASN A 43 20.55 24.22 -18.72
N GLU A 44 19.96 24.31 -19.91
CA GLU A 44 19.57 23.16 -20.77
C GLU A 44 18.72 22.09 -20.06
N PRO A 45 17.47 22.42 -19.65
CA PRO A 45 16.64 21.53 -18.86
C PRO A 45 16.31 20.20 -19.55
N GLU A 46 16.17 20.20 -20.87
CA GLU A 46 15.89 18.99 -21.63
C GLU A 46 17.07 18.01 -21.63
N ALA A 47 18.29 18.50 -21.88
CA ALA A 47 19.50 17.68 -21.82
C ALA A 47 19.69 17.07 -20.43
N SER A 48 19.43 17.86 -19.37
CA SER A 48 19.45 17.38 -17.98
C SER A 48 18.45 16.25 -17.74
N LEU A 49 17.21 16.38 -18.22
CA LEU A 49 16.17 15.34 -18.04
C LEU A 49 16.48 14.07 -18.84
N GLN A 50 17.09 14.20 -20.01
CA GLN A 50 17.51 13.05 -20.81
C GLN A 50 18.58 12.19 -20.11
N GLN A 51 19.39 12.80 -19.22
CA GLN A 51 20.39 12.10 -18.41
C GLN A 51 19.78 11.29 -17.26
N VAL A 52 18.53 11.56 -16.85
CA VAL A 52 17.85 10.83 -15.76
C VAL A 52 17.86 9.31 -16.03
N HIS A 53 17.64 8.91 -17.28
CA HIS A 53 17.72 7.51 -17.68
C HIS A 53 19.09 6.88 -17.38
N GLU A 54 20.18 7.55 -17.76
CA GLU A 54 21.55 7.06 -17.56
C GLU A 54 21.90 7.01 -16.07
N ILE A 55 21.48 8.01 -15.31
CA ILE A 55 21.67 8.09 -13.86
C ILE A 55 20.99 6.92 -13.17
N LEU A 56 19.74 6.62 -13.51
CA LEU A 56 18.99 5.53 -12.89
C LEU A 56 19.48 4.15 -13.33
N ALA A 57 19.91 4.02 -14.59
CA ALA A 57 20.57 2.80 -15.06
C ALA A 57 21.94 2.56 -14.40
N SER A 58 22.60 3.60 -13.90
CA SER A 58 23.89 3.48 -13.20
C SER A 58 23.78 2.94 -11.77
N ILE A 59 22.59 3.01 -11.15
CA ILE A 59 22.39 2.59 -9.75
C ILE A 59 22.42 1.06 -9.69
N ARG A 60 23.42 0.50 -9.02
CA ARG A 60 23.57 -0.96 -8.80
C ARG A 60 23.39 -1.36 -7.35
N LYS A 61 23.71 -0.45 -6.44
CA LYS A 61 23.57 -0.61 -4.99
C LYS A 61 22.96 0.65 -4.39
N PRO A 62 22.33 0.57 -3.20
CA PRO A 62 21.72 1.72 -2.56
C PRO A 62 22.68 2.91 -2.48
N GLN A 63 23.95 2.69 -2.11
CA GLN A 63 24.95 3.75 -1.90
C GLN A 63 25.28 4.56 -3.17
N ASP A 64 24.84 4.12 -4.35
CA ASP A 64 25.00 4.88 -5.59
C ASP A 64 23.98 6.04 -5.69
N ILE A 65 23.00 6.12 -4.78
CA ILE A 65 22.01 7.21 -4.73
C ILE A 65 22.64 8.39 -3.97
N THR A 66 22.86 9.50 -4.66
CA THR A 66 23.47 10.71 -4.10
C THR A 66 22.58 11.95 -4.34
N PRO A 67 22.71 13.01 -3.52
CA PRO A 67 21.96 14.26 -3.71
C PRO A 67 22.18 14.90 -5.09
N GLU A 68 23.36 14.75 -5.69
CA GLU A 68 23.66 15.30 -7.02
C GLU A 68 22.76 14.70 -8.10
N LYS A 69 22.31 13.45 -7.92
CA LYS A 69 21.37 12.80 -8.83
C LYS A 69 19.98 13.45 -8.83
N PHE A 70 19.62 14.23 -7.80
CA PHE A 70 18.38 15.02 -7.78
C PHE A 70 18.46 16.28 -8.63
N LYS A 71 19.65 16.81 -8.91
CA LYS A 71 19.80 18.02 -9.74
C LYS A 71 19.17 17.81 -11.11
N THR A 72 19.30 16.61 -11.68
CA THR A 72 18.77 16.33 -13.02
C THR A 72 17.25 16.26 -13.08
N LEU A 73 16.60 15.96 -11.95
CA LEU A 73 15.14 15.97 -11.82
C LEU A 73 14.56 17.38 -11.62
N ASN A 74 15.41 18.40 -11.42
CA ASN A 74 15.00 19.78 -11.14
C ASN A 74 13.92 19.85 -10.05
N LEU A 75 14.13 19.09 -8.97
CA LEU A 75 13.17 18.95 -7.88
C LEU A 75 13.30 20.13 -6.90
N LYS A 76 12.18 20.78 -6.60
CA LYS A 76 12.03 21.74 -5.51
C LYS A 76 11.08 21.15 -4.47
N VAL A 77 11.47 21.23 -3.21
CA VAL A 77 10.70 20.66 -2.09
C VAL A 77 10.24 21.78 -1.17
N GLU A 78 8.93 21.86 -0.94
CA GLU A 78 8.28 22.70 0.06
C GLU A 78 7.72 21.78 1.16
N THR A 79 8.15 21.95 2.42
CA THR A 79 7.76 21.09 3.55
C THR A 79 6.88 21.84 4.55
N ASP A 80 6.34 21.10 5.53
CA ASP A 80 5.67 21.64 6.72
C ASP A 80 4.40 22.45 6.43
N LEU A 81 3.72 22.11 5.34
CA LEU A 81 2.44 22.72 4.98
C LEU A 81 1.28 22.19 5.85
N PRO A 82 0.27 23.01 6.17
CA PRO A 82 -0.98 22.51 6.73
C PRO A 82 -1.78 21.73 5.69
N ALA A 83 -2.61 20.78 6.13
CA ALA A 83 -3.40 19.95 5.22
C ALA A 83 -4.38 20.78 4.36
N SER A 84 -4.78 21.95 4.84
CA SER A 84 -5.68 22.86 4.12
C SER A 84 -5.06 23.56 2.91
N SER A 85 -3.73 23.61 2.79
CA SER A 85 -3.01 24.30 1.70
C SER A 85 -2.39 23.36 0.67
N ILE A 86 -2.45 22.04 0.91
CA ILE A 86 -1.82 21.05 0.03
C ILE A 86 -2.55 20.92 -1.31
N VAL A 87 -3.88 21.00 -1.28
CA VAL A 87 -4.70 20.95 -2.51
C VAL A 87 -4.59 22.28 -3.23
N HIS A 88 -4.05 22.23 -4.44
CA HIS A 88 -3.90 23.38 -5.31
C HIS A 88 -5.28 23.85 -5.81
N LYS A 89 -5.56 25.15 -5.73
CA LYS A 89 -6.88 25.73 -6.04
C LYS A 89 -6.83 26.70 -7.22
N ASP A 90 -6.04 26.38 -8.23
CA ASP A 90 -6.01 27.21 -9.43
C ASP A 90 -7.17 26.93 -10.36
N GLY A 91 -7.73 28.01 -10.89
CA GLY A 91 -8.75 28.03 -11.92
C GLY A 91 -10.00 28.81 -11.53
N LEU A 92 -10.72 29.29 -12.55
CA LEU A 92 -12.07 29.85 -12.44
C LEU A 92 -13.13 28.78 -12.10
N ASN A 93 -12.69 27.53 -11.89
CA ASN A 93 -13.56 26.38 -11.73
C ASN A 93 -14.05 26.27 -10.29
N PHE A 94 -15.37 26.28 -10.17
CA PHE A 94 -16.13 26.12 -8.94
C PHE A 94 -15.51 25.05 -8.01
N PHE A 95 -15.14 25.46 -6.80
CA PHE A 95 -14.71 24.56 -5.74
C PHE A 95 -15.92 24.28 -4.83
N PRO A 96 -16.47 23.04 -4.82
CA PRO A 96 -17.59 22.71 -3.95
C PRO A 96 -17.28 23.00 -2.48
N PRO A 97 -18.24 23.52 -1.70
CA PRO A 97 -18.02 23.83 -0.30
C PRO A 97 -17.71 22.54 0.47
N VAL A 98 -16.67 22.59 1.30
CA VAL A 98 -16.32 21.46 2.19
C VAL A 98 -17.26 21.41 3.40
N PRO A 99 -17.57 20.22 3.95
CA PRO A 99 -18.59 20.05 5.00
C PRO A 99 -18.39 20.92 6.25
N TRP A 100 -17.14 21.15 6.65
CA TRP A 100 -16.79 21.95 7.84
C TRP A 100 -16.71 23.46 7.59
N LYS A 101 -16.86 23.91 6.34
CA LYS A 101 -17.01 25.33 5.99
C LYS A 101 -18.42 25.67 5.51
N ASP A 102 -19.20 24.66 5.16
CA ASP A 102 -20.59 24.83 4.73
C ASP A 102 -21.48 25.16 5.94
N THR A 103 -21.92 26.42 6.00
CA THR A 103 -22.90 26.93 6.97
C THR A 103 -24.35 26.70 6.56
N SER A 104 -24.61 26.12 5.39
CA SER A 104 -25.98 25.87 4.94
C SER A 104 -26.65 24.77 5.80
N PRO A 105 -27.97 24.85 6.00
CA PRO A 105 -28.73 23.81 6.71
C PRO A 105 -28.99 22.56 5.84
N ASN A 106 -28.53 22.56 4.58
CA ASN A 106 -28.81 21.48 3.66
C ASN A 106 -27.87 20.28 3.88
N PRO A 107 -28.37 19.05 3.74
CA PRO A 107 -27.56 17.85 3.95
C PRO A 107 -26.52 17.66 2.85
N SER A 108 -26.81 18.12 1.63
CA SER A 108 -25.90 18.06 0.48
C SER A 108 -25.58 19.46 -0.02
N PRO A 109 -24.37 19.68 -0.59
CA PRO A 109 -24.00 20.98 -1.14
C PRO A 109 -24.90 21.31 -2.34
N LEU A 110 -25.54 22.48 -2.28
CA LEU A 110 -26.43 23.00 -3.34
C LEU A 110 -25.79 24.21 -4.03
N THR A 111 -26.14 24.44 -5.29
CA THR A 111 -25.85 25.70 -6.00
C THR A 111 -26.74 26.84 -5.48
N GLU A 112 -26.44 28.07 -5.89
CA GLU A 112 -27.26 29.26 -5.56
C GLU A 112 -28.73 29.10 -6.01
N ASP A 113 -28.95 28.34 -7.10
CA ASP A 113 -30.28 28.01 -7.63
C ASP A 113 -31.00 26.86 -6.90
N GLY A 114 -30.39 26.28 -5.85
CA GLY A 114 -30.95 25.17 -5.08
C GLY A 114 -30.79 23.78 -5.72
N CYS A 115 -30.02 23.65 -6.80
CA CYS A 115 -29.72 22.37 -7.43
C CYS A 115 -28.56 21.64 -6.71
N PRO A 116 -28.57 20.31 -6.60
CA PRO A 116 -27.47 19.57 -5.99
C PRO A 116 -26.19 19.69 -6.82
N ILE A 117 -25.08 19.99 -6.15
CA ILE A 117 -23.76 19.97 -6.77
C ILE A 117 -23.36 18.50 -6.98
N LEU A 118 -23.02 18.16 -8.21
CA LEU A 118 -22.65 16.80 -8.62
C LEU A 118 -21.15 16.71 -8.89
N MET A 119 -20.58 15.55 -8.57
CA MET A 119 -19.26 15.13 -8.99
C MET A 119 -19.23 14.91 -10.52
N GLU A 120 -18.03 14.78 -11.10
CA GLU A 120 -17.79 14.58 -12.54
C GLU A 120 -18.62 13.42 -13.13
N ASN A 121 -18.83 12.33 -12.38
CA ASN A 121 -19.61 11.17 -12.80
C ASN A 121 -21.15 11.35 -12.67
N GLY A 122 -21.60 12.51 -12.21
CA GLY A 122 -23.00 12.86 -11.99
C GLY A 122 -23.58 12.35 -10.67
N ASN A 123 -22.78 11.77 -9.78
CA ASN A 123 -23.24 11.43 -8.43
C ASN A 123 -23.18 12.68 -7.53
N PRO A 124 -24.08 12.81 -6.53
CA PRO A 124 -23.98 13.90 -5.57
C PRO A 124 -22.75 13.74 -4.69
N TYR A 125 -22.24 14.88 -4.19
CA TYR A 125 -21.24 14.88 -3.14
C TYR A 125 -21.75 14.23 -1.84
N PRO A 126 -20.86 13.71 -0.97
CA PRO A 126 -21.26 13.16 0.31
C PRO A 126 -22.04 14.18 1.15
N ALA A 127 -23.05 13.70 1.86
CA ALA A 127 -23.80 14.53 2.79
C ALA A 127 -22.95 14.97 3.99
N LYS A 128 -23.21 16.15 4.54
CA LYS A 128 -22.47 16.72 5.67
C LYS A 128 -22.48 15.81 6.89
N GLU A 129 -23.61 15.16 7.18
CA GLU A 129 -23.75 14.25 8.32
C GLU A 129 -22.79 13.06 8.23
N ARG A 130 -22.44 12.62 7.00
CA ARG A 130 -21.46 11.54 6.82
C ARG A 130 -20.08 11.96 7.30
N PHE A 131 -19.69 13.21 7.06
CA PHE A 131 -18.43 13.75 7.56
C PHE A 131 -18.46 13.94 9.08
N GLU A 132 -19.55 14.49 9.63
CA GLU A 132 -19.65 14.71 11.08
C GLU A 132 -19.58 13.40 11.87
N VAL A 133 -20.25 12.32 11.43
CA VAL A 133 -20.12 11.00 12.08
C VAL A 133 -18.68 10.50 12.08
N LEU A 134 -17.96 10.66 10.97
CA LEU A 134 -16.55 10.25 10.90
C LEU A 134 -15.67 11.14 11.78
N LYS A 135 -15.91 12.44 11.81
CA LYS A 135 -15.20 13.39 12.67
C LYS A 135 -15.40 13.05 14.15
N ASP A 136 -16.64 12.83 14.58
CA ASP A 136 -16.95 12.50 15.97
C ASP A 136 -16.28 11.18 16.39
N GLU A 137 -16.30 10.16 15.53
CA GLU A 137 -15.61 8.90 15.80
C GLU A 137 -14.08 9.02 15.76
N LEU A 138 -13.50 9.89 14.92
CA LEU A 138 -12.06 10.16 14.86
C LEU A 138 -11.57 11.03 16.03
N LEU A 139 -12.45 11.75 16.71
CA LEU A 139 -12.11 12.56 17.90
C LEU A 139 -12.24 11.78 19.21
N LEU A 140 -12.62 10.50 19.15
CA LEU A 140 -12.64 9.64 20.34
C LEU A 140 -11.26 9.54 20.97
N GLU A 141 -11.24 9.44 22.30
CA GLU A 141 -10.02 9.20 23.06
C GLU A 141 -9.48 7.80 22.73
N ASN A 142 -8.16 7.70 22.59
CA ASN A 142 -7.52 6.49 22.07
C ASN A 142 -7.81 5.27 22.94
N ASP A 143 -7.68 5.39 24.27
CA ASP A 143 -7.92 4.27 25.17
C ASP A 143 -9.36 3.78 25.11
N ASP A 144 -10.34 4.69 25.16
CA ASP A 144 -11.75 4.34 25.07
C ASP A 144 -12.07 3.62 23.73
N ALA A 145 -11.53 4.13 22.61
CA ALA A 145 -11.73 3.53 21.30
C ALA A 145 -11.01 2.17 21.15
N PHE A 146 -9.79 2.03 21.68
CA PHE A 146 -9.04 0.78 21.71
C PHE A 146 -9.77 -0.28 22.51
N ARG A 147 -10.32 0.07 23.69
CA ARG A 147 -11.12 -0.85 24.50
C ARG A 147 -12.38 -1.28 23.77
N GLU A 148 -13.05 -0.38 23.06
CA GLU A 148 -14.24 -0.73 22.25
C GLU A 148 -13.92 -1.72 21.13
N VAL A 149 -12.85 -1.49 20.35
CA VAL A 149 -12.48 -2.40 19.24
C VAL A 149 -11.90 -3.73 19.72
N ALA A 150 -11.19 -3.73 20.85
CA ALA A 150 -10.67 -4.92 21.53
C ALA A 150 -11.76 -5.67 22.32
N ARG A 151 -12.98 -5.13 22.40
CA ARG A 151 -14.11 -5.69 23.17
C ARG A 151 -13.84 -5.79 24.68
N LEU A 152 -13.00 -4.90 25.21
CA LEU A 152 -12.77 -4.74 26.64
C LEU A 152 -13.88 -3.89 27.27
N GLY A 153 -14.14 -4.08 28.57
CA GLY A 153 -15.08 -3.22 29.31
C GLY A 153 -14.60 -1.76 29.35
N PRO A 154 -15.48 -0.74 29.44
CA PRO A 154 -15.05 0.65 29.55
C PRO A 154 -14.22 0.89 30.82
N ARG A 155 -13.42 1.96 30.85
CA ARG A 155 -12.73 2.39 32.07
C ARG A 155 -13.73 2.72 33.18
N GLU A 156 -13.30 2.58 34.43
CA GLU A 156 -14.11 2.94 35.59
C GLU A 156 -14.60 4.40 35.48
N GLY A 157 -15.91 4.60 35.63
CA GLY A 157 -16.54 5.92 35.53
C GLY A 157 -16.75 6.46 34.11
N ARG A 158 -16.29 5.77 33.06
CA ARG A 158 -16.53 6.16 31.66
C ARG A 158 -17.62 5.31 31.01
N GLN A 159 -18.33 5.92 30.06
CA GLN A 159 -19.32 5.21 29.25
C GLN A 159 -18.63 4.54 28.06
N ARG A 160 -19.21 3.42 27.61
CA ARG A 160 -18.74 2.72 26.42
C ARG A 160 -18.96 3.59 25.17
N VAL A 161 -17.87 3.91 24.47
CA VAL A 161 -17.92 4.61 23.18
C VAL A 161 -18.38 3.67 22.08
N ARG A 162 -18.99 4.21 21.02
CA ARG A 162 -19.48 3.42 19.89
C ARG A 162 -18.70 3.77 18.64
N VAL A 163 -17.98 2.79 18.11
CA VAL A 163 -17.22 2.91 16.86
C VAL A 163 -17.95 2.13 15.77
N THR A 164 -18.48 2.80 14.75
CA THR A 164 -19.25 2.16 13.67
C THR A 164 -18.54 2.22 12.33
N GLN A 165 -18.34 3.41 11.78
CA GLN A 165 -17.76 3.60 10.46
C GLN A 165 -16.25 3.45 10.49
N THR A 166 -15.63 3.80 11.62
CA THR A 166 -14.19 3.88 11.77
C THR A 166 -13.53 2.66 12.41
N ARG A 167 -14.28 1.57 12.59
CA ARG A 167 -13.85 0.38 13.31
C ARG A 167 -12.56 -0.22 12.78
N LYS A 168 -12.42 -0.37 11.45
CA LYS A 168 -11.21 -0.94 10.83
C LYS A 168 -9.96 -0.12 11.16
N PHE A 169 -10.09 1.21 11.12
CA PHE A 169 -8.99 2.12 11.42
C PHE A 169 -8.61 2.03 12.90
N TRP A 170 -9.58 2.06 13.80
CA TRP A 170 -9.31 1.94 15.24
C TRP A 170 -8.71 0.58 15.62
N THR A 171 -9.13 -0.52 14.97
CA THR A 171 -8.47 -1.83 15.13
C THR A 171 -7.02 -1.79 14.65
N GLY A 172 -6.73 -1.12 13.52
CA GLY A 172 -5.36 -0.94 13.05
C GLY A 172 -4.51 -0.08 14.00
N LEU A 173 -5.07 1.05 14.46
CA LEU A 173 -4.39 1.97 15.36
C LEU A 173 -4.12 1.33 16.73
N GLU A 174 -5.03 0.49 17.24
CA GLU A 174 -4.80 -0.31 18.45
C GLU A 174 -3.61 -1.26 18.27
N ARG A 175 -3.52 -1.96 17.12
CA ARG A 175 -2.37 -2.80 16.80
C ARG A 175 -1.08 -2.00 16.67
N MET A 176 -1.13 -0.77 16.16
CA MET A 176 0.04 0.12 16.12
C MET A 176 0.45 0.57 17.54
N ALA A 177 -0.52 0.83 18.42
CA ALA A 177 -0.28 1.24 19.80
C ALA A 177 0.53 0.20 20.58
N GLN A 178 0.35 -1.10 20.27
CA GLN A 178 1.14 -2.20 20.83
C GLN A 178 2.66 -2.10 20.56
N TYR A 179 3.12 -1.19 19.70
CA TYR A 179 4.56 -0.99 19.43
C TYR A 179 5.03 0.44 19.72
N TRP A 180 4.14 1.43 19.58
CA TRP A 180 4.48 2.85 19.60
C TRP A 180 3.95 3.61 20.82
N ASP A 181 2.83 3.20 21.42
CA ASP A 181 2.16 3.96 22.47
C ASP A 181 2.84 3.75 23.82
N THR A 182 3.55 4.77 24.30
CA THR A 182 4.27 4.75 25.58
C THR A 182 3.49 5.36 26.73
N SER A 183 2.24 5.81 26.50
CA SER A 183 1.45 6.58 27.47
C SER A 183 1.11 5.82 28.76
N LEU A 184 1.08 4.49 28.70
CA LEU A 184 0.78 3.59 29.83
C LEU A 184 1.97 2.71 30.22
N ASP A 185 3.18 2.98 29.71
CA ASP A 185 4.36 2.18 30.02
C ASP A 185 4.75 2.33 31.50
N ASN A 186 4.76 1.23 32.23
CA ASN A 186 5.19 1.18 33.63
C ASN A 186 6.16 0.01 33.86
N TYR A 187 7.39 0.33 34.26
CA TYR A 187 8.48 -0.64 34.46
C TYR A 187 8.77 -0.81 35.96
N PHE A 188 8.84 -2.06 36.42
CA PHE A 188 9.15 -2.38 37.83
C PHE A 188 9.95 -3.68 37.95
N GLU A 189 10.59 -3.90 39.10
CA GLU A 189 11.41 -5.09 39.36
C GLU A 189 10.70 -6.02 40.34
N ARG A 190 10.72 -7.33 40.06
CA ARG A 190 10.23 -8.36 40.98
C ARG A 190 11.35 -9.38 41.25
N PRO A 191 11.54 -9.85 42.50
CA PRO A 191 12.41 -10.99 42.78
C PRO A 191 11.96 -12.20 41.97
N ALA A 192 12.88 -12.98 41.41
CA ALA A 192 12.56 -14.20 40.68
C ALA A 192 11.93 -15.26 41.61
N THR A 193 10.61 -15.18 41.86
CA THR A 193 9.86 -16.25 42.53
C THR A 193 9.68 -17.43 41.58
N PRO A 194 9.79 -18.69 42.05
CA PRO A 194 9.53 -19.86 41.22
C PRO A 194 8.06 -19.89 40.77
N ASN A 195 7.81 -20.32 39.54
CA ASN A 195 6.48 -20.51 38.97
C ASN A 195 5.62 -21.46 39.83
N ASP A 196 4.47 -20.99 40.30
CA ASP A 196 3.28 -21.83 40.40
C ASP A 196 2.33 -21.43 39.27
N ALA A 197 2.18 -22.34 38.31
CA ALA A 197 1.17 -22.27 37.29
C ALA A 197 -0.15 -22.80 37.87
N THR A 198 -1.14 -21.93 38.05
CA THR A 198 -2.56 -22.29 38.02
C THR A 198 -3.40 -21.06 37.67
N ASP A 199 -4.42 -21.30 36.84
CA ASP A 199 -5.53 -20.44 36.41
C ASP A 199 -5.33 -19.74 35.05
N GLY A 200 -5.95 -20.15 33.95
CA GLY A 200 -6.90 -21.23 33.70
C GLY A 200 -7.31 -21.17 32.22
N GLU A 201 -6.88 -22.16 31.43
CA GLU A 201 -7.44 -22.40 30.10
C GLU A 201 -8.67 -23.31 30.27
N THR A 202 -9.85 -22.74 30.08
CA THR A 202 -11.07 -23.51 29.79
C THR A 202 -10.93 -24.08 28.38
N GLU A 203 -10.51 -25.35 28.27
CA GLU A 203 -10.73 -26.15 27.07
C GLU A 203 -12.01 -26.98 27.21
N ASP A 204 -12.86 -26.81 26.20
CA ASP A 204 -14.13 -27.49 25.99
C ASP A 204 -13.95 -29.01 25.84
N ILE A 205 -14.74 -29.75 26.61
CA ILE A 205 -14.85 -31.21 26.49
C ILE A 205 -15.68 -31.52 25.24
N MET A 206 -15.05 -32.06 24.19
CA MET A 206 -15.75 -32.94 23.25
C MET A 206 -15.19 -34.36 23.37
N GLN A 207 -16.07 -35.24 23.83
CA GLN A 207 -15.87 -36.67 23.97
C GLN A 207 -15.65 -37.34 22.61
N THR A 208 -14.69 -38.26 22.55
CA THR A 208 -14.84 -39.48 21.74
C THR A 208 -13.99 -40.61 22.32
N GLU A 209 -14.64 -41.77 22.42
CA GLU A 209 -14.17 -42.99 23.06
C GLU A 209 -12.98 -43.65 22.35
N ALA A 210 -12.30 -44.47 23.15
CA ALA A 210 -11.15 -45.27 22.80
C ALA A 210 -11.46 -46.39 21.79
N GLU A 211 -10.47 -46.69 20.95
CA GLU A 211 -10.05 -48.07 20.69
C GLU A 211 -8.61 -48.08 20.11
N ALA A 212 -7.70 -48.76 20.83
CA ALA A 212 -6.40 -49.19 20.31
C ALA A 212 -6.63 -50.38 19.34
N PRO A 213 -5.69 -50.77 18.43
CA PRO A 213 -4.39 -51.30 18.86
C PRO A 213 -3.18 -51.16 17.90
N SER A 214 -2.01 -51.37 18.51
CA SER A 214 -0.86 -52.15 18.03
C SER A 214 0.08 -51.65 16.92
N SER A 215 1.35 -51.71 17.32
CA SER A 215 2.52 -52.30 16.63
C SER A 215 3.40 -51.48 15.69
N ALA A 216 4.69 -51.54 16.07
CA ALA A 216 5.91 -51.58 15.25
C ALA A 216 6.74 -50.28 15.21
N ALA A 217 7.65 -50.15 16.18
CA ALA A 217 8.86 -49.35 16.05
C ALA A 217 10.02 -50.25 15.58
N GLN A 218 10.74 -49.80 14.56
CA GLN A 218 11.99 -50.39 14.12
C GLN A 218 12.99 -49.26 13.82
N GLN A 219 14.26 -49.53 14.18
CA GLN A 219 15.53 -48.87 13.82
C GLN A 219 16.01 -47.79 14.81
N ASN A 220 17.02 -48.13 15.63
CA ASN A 220 18.49 -48.07 15.37
C ASN A 220 18.99 -46.62 15.59
N SER A 221 20.10 -46.30 16.25
CA SER A 221 21.37 -47.02 16.47
C SER A 221 22.22 -46.31 17.55
N ASP A 222 22.94 -47.11 18.34
CA ASP A 222 24.36 -47.03 18.71
C ASP A 222 25.01 -45.73 19.26
N THR A 223 25.52 -45.87 20.48
CA THR A 223 26.65 -45.16 21.13
C THR A 223 27.94 -46.02 20.96
N PRO A 224 29.10 -45.75 21.61
CA PRO A 224 29.93 -44.54 21.79
C PRO A 224 31.45 -44.84 21.60
N VAL A 225 32.35 -43.83 21.55
CA VAL A 225 33.78 -43.94 21.99
C VAL A 225 34.28 -42.51 22.29
N ASP A 226 34.50 -42.06 23.52
CA ASP A 226 35.57 -42.33 24.52
C ASP A 226 36.95 -41.75 24.13
N ILE A 227 37.60 -41.04 25.07
CA ILE A 227 39.06 -40.89 25.30
C ILE A 227 39.35 -39.82 26.38
N GLU A 228 39.73 -40.35 27.55
CA GLU A 228 40.86 -39.97 28.43
C GLU A 228 40.79 -38.79 29.45
N ASN A 229 40.70 -39.19 30.72
CA ASN A 229 41.24 -38.58 31.96
C ASN A 229 42.68 -39.13 32.22
N PRO A 230 43.55 -38.72 33.21
CA PRO A 230 43.35 -38.07 34.53
C PRO A 230 44.56 -37.11 34.94
N PRO A 231 44.96 -36.80 36.21
CA PRO A 231 44.45 -37.17 37.54
C PRO A 231 44.32 -36.06 38.63
N LYS A 232 43.58 -36.44 39.69
CA LYS A 232 43.41 -35.82 41.01
C LYS A 232 44.70 -35.73 41.84
N PRO A 233 44.67 -34.98 42.95
CA PRO A 233 44.79 -35.66 44.25
C PRO A 233 43.65 -35.33 45.24
N THR A 234 43.21 -36.39 45.93
CA THR A 234 42.53 -36.43 47.24
C THR A 234 43.41 -35.80 48.33
N ALA A 235 43.01 -35.25 49.46
CA ALA A 235 41.89 -35.35 50.42
C ALA A 235 41.80 -33.98 51.13
N SER A 236 40.83 -33.54 51.91
CA SER A 236 40.02 -34.11 53.00
C SER A 236 39.01 -32.99 53.36
N GLY A 237 37.71 -33.25 53.43
CA GLY A 237 37.05 -33.35 54.72
C GLY A 237 37.11 -32.07 55.57
N ASP A 238 36.21 -31.10 55.32
CA ASP A 238 35.47 -30.49 56.42
C ASP A 238 34.16 -29.87 55.93
N LYS A 239 33.11 -30.06 56.74
CA LYS A 239 31.79 -29.47 56.53
C LYS A 239 31.82 -28.06 57.13
N SER A 240 31.77 -27.04 56.30
CA SER A 240 31.27 -25.73 56.71
C SER A 240 30.10 -25.36 55.81
N THR A 241 28.95 -25.25 56.45
CA THR A 241 27.72 -24.65 55.94
C THR A 241 27.99 -23.21 55.54
N ASP A 242 28.13 -22.95 54.24
CA ASP A 242 27.88 -21.62 53.69
C ASP A 242 26.55 -21.68 52.95
N GLN A 243 25.53 -21.09 53.59
CA GLN A 243 24.36 -20.60 52.90
C GLN A 243 24.84 -19.55 51.91
N GLU A 244 25.03 -19.92 50.65
CA GLU A 244 25.04 -18.94 49.58
C GLU A 244 23.63 -18.39 49.47
N ASP A 245 23.47 -17.15 49.94
CA ASP A 245 22.36 -16.26 49.65
C ASP A 245 22.04 -16.36 48.16
N GLY A 246 20.93 -17.01 47.84
CA GLY A 246 20.31 -16.95 46.53
C GLY A 246 19.89 -15.51 46.26
N LYS A 247 20.80 -14.69 45.71
CA LYS A 247 20.44 -13.44 45.06
C LYS A 247 19.60 -13.80 43.84
N HIS A 248 18.29 -13.92 44.05
CA HIS A 248 17.31 -13.98 42.99
C HIS A 248 17.56 -12.76 42.09
N GLU A 249 17.97 -12.99 40.84
CA GLU A 249 18.15 -11.90 39.87
C GLU A 249 16.82 -11.15 39.73
N PRO A 250 16.81 -9.81 39.88
CA PRO A 250 15.59 -9.03 39.70
C PRO A 250 15.12 -9.12 38.25
N VAL A 251 13.89 -9.62 38.04
CA VAL A 251 13.29 -9.66 36.71
C VAL A 251 12.55 -8.35 36.47
N LYS A 252 12.87 -7.67 35.36
CA LYS A 252 12.16 -6.48 34.90
C LYS A 252 10.78 -6.86 34.37
N MET A 253 9.77 -6.46 35.11
CA MET A 253 8.35 -6.59 34.80
C MET A 253 7.80 -5.29 34.23
N TYR A 254 6.66 -5.40 33.57
CA TYR A 254 6.04 -4.31 32.84
C TYR A 254 4.52 -4.45 32.82
N THR A 255 3.84 -3.32 32.99
CA THR A 255 2.43 -3.11 32.64
C THR A 255 2.35 -1.96 31.63
N GLY A 256 1.37 -2.01 30.73
CA GLY A 256 1.21 -1.04 29.65
C GLY A 256 0.85 -1.70 28.33
N ARG A 257 0.72 -0.91 27.26
CA ARG A 257 0.21 -1.38 25.95
C ARG A 257 1.24 -2.12 25.12
N ARG A 258 2.50 -1.72 25.20
CA ARG A 258 3.55 -2.21 24.31
C ARG A 258 3.91 -3.68 24.51
N ILE A 259 3.97 -4.39 23.39
CA ILE A 259 4.43 -5.78 23.28
C ILE A 259 5.82 -5.85 22.63
N GLY A 260 6.26 -4.77 21.98
CA GLY A 260 7.55 -4.63 21.32
C GLY A 260 7.93 -3.17 21.10
N ALA A 261 9.02 -2.95 20.38
CA ALA A 261 9.49 -1.64 19.95
C ALA A 261 8.94 -1.26 18.57
N GLY A 262 8.87 0.04 18.27
CA GLY A 262 8.36 0.54 16.99
C GLY A 262 9.06 -0.04 15.74
N HIS A 263 10.38 -0.28 15.79
CA HIS A 263 11.12 -0.91 14.69
C HIS A 263 10.84 -2.41 14.52
N GLU A 264 10.23 -3.05 15.51
CA GLU A 264 9.78 -4.46 15.47
C GLU A 264 8.35 -4.58 14.93
N MET A 265 7.64 -3.46 14.72
CA MET A 265 6.26 -3.46 14.23
C MET A 265 6.18 -4.05 12.81
N PRO A 266 5.39 -5.11 12.59
CA PRO A 266 5.14 -5.64 11.25
C PRO A 266 4.59 -4.60 10.26
N GLU A 267 5.04 -4.66 9.01
CA GLU A 267 4.67 -3.68 7.97
C GLU A 267 3.17 -3.71 7.64
N ASP A 268 2.55 -4.89 7.70
CA ASP A 268 1.12 -5.10 7.41
C ASP A 268 0.24 -4.28 8.35
N ILE A 269 0.64 -4.10 9.61
CA ILE A 269 -0.11 -3.30 10.59
C ILE A 269 -0.22 -1.85 10.11
N ARG A 270 0.89 -1.26 9.65
CA ARG A 270 0.88 0.11 9.12
C ARG A 270 0.05 0.17 7.84
N ASP A 271 0.34 -0.73 6.90
CA ASP A 271 -0.33 -0.78 5.61
C ASP A 271 -1.86 -0.92 5.75
N GLU A 272 -2.34 -1.77 6.66
CA GLU A 272 -3.75 -1.96 6.99
C GLU A 272 -4.37 -0.74 7.65
N THR A 273 -3.67 -0.11 8.59
CA THR A 273 -4.20 1.06 9.30
C THR A 273 -4.36 2.25 8.36
N ILE A 274 -3.35 2.55 7.54
CA ILE A 274 -3.40 3.67 6.58
C ILE A 274 -4.39 3.38 5.44
N ARG A 275 -4.51 2.13 5.01
CA ARG A 275 -5.55 1.70 4.06
C ARG A 275 -6.94 1.90 4.64
N ALA A 276 -7.19 1.46 5.87
CA ALA A 276 -8.47 1.65 6.54
C ALA A 276 -8.79 3.14 6.73
N PHE A 277 -7.79 3.95 7.11
CA PHE A 277 -7.89 5.40 7.18
C PHE A 277 -8.38 6.02 5.86
N THR A 278 -7.77 5.57 4.76
CA THR A 278 -8.13 6.03 3.42
C THR A 278 -9.48 5.52 2.93
N GLU A 279 -9.81 4.25 3.21
CA GLU A 279 -11.10 3.63 2.82
C GLU A 279 -12.29 4.40 3.38
N MET A 280 -12.21 4.86 4.63
CA MET A 280 -13.28 5.65 5.26
C MET A 280 -13.49 7.00 4.57
N ALA A 281 -12.41 7.64 4.12
CA ALA A 281 -12.49 8.87 3.35
C ALA A 281 -12.98 8.63 1.91
N ALA A 282 -12.58 7.52 1.28
CA ALA A 282 -12.88 7.21 -0.11
C ALA A 282 -14.33 6.76 -0.34
N TRP A 283 -14.87 5.95 0.58
CA TRP A 283 -16.16 5.28 0.40
C TRP A 283 -17.34 6.24 0.17
N PRO A 284 -17.48 7.37 0.90
CA PRO A 284 -18.56 8.33 0.67
C PRO A 284 -18.60 8.91 -0.75
N PHE A 285 -17.46 8.95 -1.45
CA PHE A 285 -17.35 9.47 -2.81
C PHE A 285 -17.54 8.40 -3.90
N GLY A 286 -17.86 7.15 -3.52
CA GLY A 286 -17.88 6.03 -4.46
C GLY A 286 -16.48 5.64 -4.94
N CYS A 287 -15.45 5.94 -4.16
CA CYS A 287 -14.09 5.47 -4.37
C CYS A 287 -13.78 4.26 -3.49
N GLN A 288 -12.78 3.49 -3.91
CA GLN A 288 -12.26 2.33 -3.18
C GLN A 288 -10.73 2.37 -3.20
N VAL A 289 -10.13 1.68 -2.25
CA VAL A 289 -8.69 1.49 -2.22
C VAL A 289 -8.35 0.16 -2.89
N ALA A 290 -7.42 0.21 -3.84
CA ALA A 290 -6.95 -0.94 -4.61
C ALA A 290 -5.47 -1.18 -4.36
N LEU A 291 -5.10 -2.44 -4.18
CA LEU A 291 -3.70 -2.87 -4.11
C LEU A 291 -3.15 -3.03 -5.54
N PRO A 292 -1.87 -2.70 -5.80
CA PRO A 292 -1.27 -2.95 -7.11
C PRO A 292 -1.29 -4.44 -7.45
N VAL A 293 -1.90 -4.81 -8.58
CA VAL A 293 -1.93 -6.19 -9.08
C VAL A 293 -0.61 -6.57 -9.74
N LEU A 294 0.03 -5.59 -10.39
CA LEU A 294 1.34 -5.71 -11.00
C LEU A 294 2.38 -4.99 -10.14
N PRO A 295 3.64 -5.47 -10.12
CA PRO A 295 4.73 -4.76 -9.47
C PRO A 295 4.85 -3.33 -10.03
N PRO A 296 4.79 -2.29 -9.19
CA PRO A 296 4.86 -0.90 -9.64
C PRO A 296 6.23 -0.60 -10.25
N ARG A 297 6.26 -0.16 -11.51
CA ARG A 297 7.49 0.10 -12.27
C ARG A 297 7.35 1.41 -13.03
N LEU A 298 8.18 2.37 -12.68
CA LEU A 298 8.32 3.63 -13.40
C LEU A 298 9.04 3.38 -14.73
N SER A 299 8.43 3.79 -15.84
CA SER A 299 9.01 3.63 -17.17
C SER A 299 9.95 4.78 -17.50
N LEU A 300 11.19 4.48 -17.88
CA LEU A 300 12.20 5.47 -18.23
C LEU A 300 12.84 5.01 -19.53
N ARG A 301 12.29 5.40 -20.67
CA ARG A 301 12.69 4.87 -21.98
C ARG A 301 12.63 3.34 -22.00
N THR A 302 13.79 2.68 -22.03
CA THR A 302 13.92 1.23 -22.04
C THR A 302 14.11 0.62 -20.65
N LEU A 303 14.27 1.44 -19.61
CA LEU A 303 14.43 1.03 -18.22
C LEU A 303 13.06 0.97 -17.52
N LEU A 304 12.83 -0.12 -16.77
CA LEU A 304 11.70 -0.24 -15.86
C LEU A 304 12.23 -0.16 -14.42
N PHE A 305 12.12 1.02 -13.82
CA PHE A 305 12.64 1.27 -12.49
C PHE A 305 11.62 0.85 -11.42
N PRO A 306 11.96 -0.08 -10.50
CA PRO A 306 11.03 -0.54 -9.47
C PRO A 306 10.76 0.57 -8.45
N VAL A 307 9.48 0.84 -8.19
CA VAL A 307 9.06 1.80 -7.16
C VAL A 307 8.10 1.14 -6.20
N ARG A 308 8.08 1.60 -4.94
CA ARG A 308 7.13 1.09 -3.95
C ARG A 308 5.83 1.87 -4.05
N GLN A 309 4.71 1.17 -4.15
CA GLN A 309 3.36 1.73 -4.02
C GLN A 309 2.56 0.73 -3.20
N THR A 310 2.07 1.14 -2.03
CA THR A 310 1.36 0.25 -1.11
C THR A 310 -0.07 0.03 -1.60
N PHE A 311 -0.76 1.11 -1.98
CA PHE A 311 -2.10 1.07 -2.54
C PHE A 311 -2.38 2.34 -3.37
N ALA A 312 -3.51 2.36 -4.08
CA ALA A 312 -4.05 3.55 -4.71
C ALA A 312 -5.54 3.70 -4.44
N ALA A 313 -6.02 4.94 -4.32
CA ALA A 313 -7.45 5.24 -4.32
C ALA A 313 -7.93 5.40 -5.76
N ALA A 314 -9.01 4.72 -6.11
CA ALA A 314 -9.62 4.79 -7.44
C ALA A 314 -11.15 4.88 -7.31
N ARG A 315 -11.81 5.47 -8.30
CA ARG A 315 -13.26 5.60 -8.38
C ARG A 315 -13.89 4.31 -8.92
N SER A 316 -15.01 3.88 -8.35
CA SER A 316 -15.77 2.79 -8.95
C SER A 316 -16.49 3.27 -10.23
N PRO A 317 -16.46 2.51 -11.33
CA PRO A 317 -17.19 2.86 -12.55
C PRO A 317 -18.69 3.01 -12.28
N LYS A 318 -19.34 3.91 -13.02
CA LYS A 318 -20.80 4.07 -12.96
C LYS A 318 -21.54 2.85 -13.52
N ASP A 319 -20.95 2.19 -14.52
CA ASP A 319 -21.49 0.94 -15.05
C ASP A 319 -21.33 -0.17 -14.00
N ARG A 320 -22.47 -0.65 -13.52
CA ARG A 320 -22.55 -1.71 -12.51
C ARG A 320 -21.95 -3.03 -12.99
N GLN A 321 -21.97 -3.33 -14.28
CA GLN A 321 -21.36 -4.57 -14.80
C GLN A 321 -19.84 -4.48 -14.74
N LEU A 322 -19.26 -3.36 -15.17
CA LEU A 322 -17.82 -3.09 -15.04
C LEU A 322 -17.35 -3.02 -13.58
N ALA A 323 -18.12 -2.37 -12.70
CA ALA A 323 -17.79 -2.35 -11.27
C ALA A 323 -17.81 -3.76 -10.66
N ARG A 324 -18.75 -4.62 -11.08
CA ARG A 324 -18.84 -6.02 -10.60
C ARG A 324 -17.74 -6.92 -11.13
N SER A 325 -17.17 -6.65 -12.30
CA SER A 325 -15.97 -7.35 -12.77
C SER A 325 -14.70 -6.90 -12.03
N GLY A 326 -14.83 -5.92 -11.12
CA GLY A 326 -13.75 -5.42 -10.29
C GLY A 326 -12.81 -4.48 -11.04
N VAL A 327 -13.31 -3.82 -12.09
CA VAL A 327 -12.64 -2.73 -12.79
C VAL A 327 -12.80 -1.42 -12.01
N MET A 328 -11.74 -0.63 -11.96
CA MET A 328 -11.69 0.68 -11.28
C MET A 328 -11.30 1.79 -12.26
N GLU A 329 -11.64 3.03 -11.96
CA GLU A 329 -11.27 4.24 -12.72
C GLU A 329 -10.30 5.11 -11.91
N GLY A 330 -9.12 5.41 -12.45
CA GLY A 330 -8.15 6.26 -11.74
C GLY A 330 -6.72 6.12 -12.24
N PRO A 331 -5.71 6.25 -11.36
CA PRO A 331 -5.80 6.53 -9.92
C PRO A 331 -6.20 7.99 -9.58
N VAL A 332 -6.88 8.17 -8.45
CA VAL A 332 -7.14 9.49 -7.83
C VAL A 332 -5.88 9.97 -7.10
N PHE A 333 -5.31 9.12 -6.25
CA PHE A 333 -4.00 9.30 -5.62
C PHE A 333 -3.41 7.94 -5.22
N SER A 334 -2.12 7.88 -4.91
CA SER A 334 -1.46 6.69 -4.38
C SER A 334 -1.08 6.82 -2.91
N ALA A 335 -0.66 5.72 -2.28
CA ALA A 335 -0.06 5.75 -0.96
C ALA A 335 1.21 4.89 -0.91
N GLN A 336 2.15 5.35 -0.10
CA GLN A 336 3.40 4.67 0.20
C GLN A 336 3.59 4.63 1.72
N CYS A 337 3.47 3.42 2.28
CA CYS A 337 3.74 3.14 3.68
C CYS A 337 5.12 2.48 3.78
N ARG A 338 5.95 2.97 4.70
CA ARG A 338 7.39 2.65 4.74
C ARG A 338 7.83 2.15 6.11
N PRO A 339 8.59 1.04 6.19
CA PRO A 339 9.06 0.43 7.44
C PRO A 339 10.14 1.24 8.14
N GLU A 340 10.84 2.10 7.42
CA GLU A 340 11.96 2.86 7.95
C GLU A 340 11.54 3.67 9.20
N THR A 341 12.28 3.46 10.28
CA THR A 341 12.12 4.17 11.57
C THR A 341 13.30 5.08 11.88
N CYS A 342 14.35 5.03 11.04
CA CYS A 342 15.57 5.81 11.16
C CYS A 342 16.07 6.18 9.76
N PHE A 343 16.37 7.45 9.55
CA PHE A 343 16.79 8.02 8.26
C PHE A 343 18.23 8.53 8.26
N ARG A 344 18.86 8.58 9.44
CA ARG A 344 20.18 9.17 9.67
C ARG A 344 21.03 8.30 10.58
N ALA A 345 22.32 8.16 10.24
CA ALA A 345 23.30 7.68 11.19
C ALA A 345 23.55 8.74 12.28
N PRO A 346 24.13 8.39 13.44
CA PRO A 346 24.35 9.33 14.56
C PRO A 346 25.14 10.61 14.19
N ASP A 347 26.01 10.52 13.18
CA ASP A 347 26.87 11.62 12.73
C ASP A 347 26.36 12.32 11.45
N ASP A 348 25.23 11.87 10.87
CA ASP A 348 24.72 12.41 9.61
C ASP A 348 24.06 13.79 9.82
N VAL A 349 24.41 14.74 8.95
CA VAL A 349 23.77 16.07 8.95
C VAL A 349 22.36 15.99 8.35
N PRO A 350 21.32 16.50 9.06
CA PRO A 350 19.95 16.54 8.55
C PRO A 350 19.81 17.21 7.18
N GLY A 351 19.17 16.50 6.26
CA GLY A 351 18.94 16.91 4.88
C GLY A 351 19.92 16.32 3.87
N THR A 352 21.01 15.71 4.33
CA THR A 352 22.08 15.18 3.48
C THR A 352 22.32 13.69 3.69
N GLY A 353 21.63 13.08 4.67
CA GLY A 353 21.77 11.68 5.00
C GLY A 353 21.34 10.78 3.84
N PHE A 354 22.06 9.67 3.66
CA PHE A 354 21.77 8.70 2.61
C PHE A 354 20.33 8.16 2.66
N GLY A 355 19.81 7.92 3.87
CA GLY A 355 18.44 7.44 4.10
C GLY A 355 17.39 8.45 3.66
N GLU A 356 17.56 9.73 3.99
CA GLU A 356 16.67 10.83 3.61
C GLU A 356 16.60 11.00 2.07
N VAL A 357 17.74 10.91 1.39
CA VAL A 357 17.84 11.01 -0.07
C VAL A 357 17.14 9.83 -0.76
N CYS A 358 17.34 8.61 -0.26
CA CYS A 358 16.64 7.42 -0.77
C CYS A 358 15.13 7.48 -0.54
N ASP A 359 14.73 8.00 0.61
CA ASP A 359 13.33 8.17 0.97
C ASP A 359 12.62 9.11 -0.02
N LEU A 360 13.20 10.28 -0.28
CA LEU A 360 12.69 11.23 -1.26
C LEU A 360 12.60 10.62 -2.66
N PHE A 361 13.59 9.80 -3.03
CA PHE A 361 13.64 9.18 -4.35
C PHE A 361 12.48 8.20 -4.56
N ARG A 362 12.15 7.44 -3.51
CA ARG A 362 11.03 6.49 -3.52
C ARG A 362 9.67 7.19 -3.64
N GLU A 363 9.51 8.35 -3.00
CA GLU A 363 8.29 9.13 -3.10
C GLU A 363 8.12 9.74 -4.49
N VAL A 364 9.14 10.45 -4.97
CA VAL A 364 9.11 11.11 -6.28
C VAL A 364 8.92 10.08 -7.40
N GLY A 365 9.60 8.93 -7.31
CA GLY A 365 9.42 7.83 -8.26
C GLY A 365 7.98 7.27 -8.27
N ALA A 366 7.36 7.12 -7.10
CA ALA A 366 5.98 6.67 -6.99
C ALA A 366 4.98 7.71 -7.54
N MET A 367 5.19 8.99 -7.27
CA MET A 367 4.33 10.06 -7.82
C MET A 367 4.48 10.20 -9.34
N LEU A 368 5.70 10.08 -9.88
CA LEU A 368 5.92 10.03 -11.32
C LEU A 368 5.27 8.79 -11.96
N LEU A 369 5.26 7.64 -11.27
CA LEU A 369 4.54 6.46 -11.75
C LEU A 369 3.04 6.76 -11.82
N VAL A 370 2.45 7.37 -10.80
CA VAL A 370 1.03 7.78 -10.83
C VAL A 370 0.75 8.75 -11.97
N ALA A 371 1.66 9.69 -12.25
CA ALA A 371 1.56 10.58 -13.39
C ALA A 371 1.56 9.79 -14.72
N GLN A 372 2.44 8.80 -14.88
CA GLN A 372 2.45 7.92 -16.04
C GLN A 372 1.15 7.12 -16.17
N GLU A 373 0.66 6.56 -15.06
CA GLU A 373 -0.59 5.80 -15.03
C GLU A 373 -1.77 6.65 -15.48
N ARG A 374 -1.92 7.86 -14.92
CA ARG A 374 -2.96 8.81 -15.32
C ARG A 374 -2.83 9.20 -16.80
N ALA A 375 -1.60 9.44 -17.28
CA ALA A 375 -1.32 9.78 -18.67
C ALA A 375 -1.58 8.66 -19.70
N ARG A 376 -1.95 7.44 -19.26
CA ARG A 376 -2.43 6.36 -20.12
C ARG A 376 -3.88 6.57 -20.59
N GLN A 377 -4.59 7.58 -20.09
CA GLN A 377 -5.95 7.89 -20.55
C GLN A 377 -5.98 8.06 -22.06
N GLY A 378 -6.85 7.30 -22.74
CA GLY A 378 -7.01 7.34 -24.19
C GLY A 378 -5.86 6.71 -24.98
N MET A 379 -4.85 6.18 -24.31
CA MET A 379 -3.70 5.53 -24.94
C MET A 379 -3.94 4.01 -25.04
N THR A 380 -3.26 3.37 -26.00
CA THR A 380 -3.25 1.91 -26.14
C THR A 380 -1.92 1.36 -25.64
N GLU A 381 -1.97 0.31 -24.83
CA GLU A 381 -0.77 -0.36 -24.35
C GLU A 381 0.02 -0.94 -25.52
N THR A 382 1.31 -0.63 -25.60
CA THR A 382 2.25 -1.33 -26.49
C THR A 382 3.09 -2.28 -25.65
N ARG A 383 3.02 -3.57 -25.94
CA ARG A 383 3.78 -4.58 -25.18
C ARG A 383 5.27 -4.53 -25.53
N PRO A 384 6.17 -4.82 -24.57
CA PRO A 384 7.59 -4.90 -24.85
C PRO A 384 7.88 -5.90 -25.98
N GLY A 385 8.46 -5.44 -27.08
CA GLY A 385 8.76 -6.28 -28.23
C GLY A 385 7.58 -6.53 -29.18
N GLU A 386 6.44 -5.87 -29.00
CA GLU A 386 5.32 -5.91 -29.95
C GLU A 386 5.75 -5.38 -31.32
N GLY A 387 5.33 -6.08 -32.38
CA GLY A 387 5.68 -5.74 -33.77
C GLY A 387 7.16 -5.94 -34.13
N LYS A 388 8.02 -6.36 -33.20
CA LYS A 388 9.45 -6.58 -33.48
C LYS A 388 9.68 -7.91 -34.20
N TRP A 389 10.65 -7.96 -35.09
CA TRP A 389 10.88 -9.14 -35.94
C TRP A 389 11.15 -10.41 -35.15
N TRP A 390 11.79 -10.30 -33.98
CA TRP A 390 12.12 -11.44 -33.12
C TRP A 390 10.92 -12.00 -32.34
N THR A 391 9.79 -11.29 -32.28
CA THR A 391 8.52 -11.76 -31.69
C THR A 391 7.48 -12.16 -32.72
N THR A 392 7.60 -11.66 -33.97
CA THR A 392 6.63 -11.92 -35.04
C THR A 392 7.05 -13.03 -36.00
N ARG A 393 8.36 -13.30 -36.16
CA ARG A 393 8.84 -14.34 -37.09
C ARG A 393 9.05 -15.69 -36.40
N PRO A 394 8.45 -16.78 -36.91
CA PRO A 394 8.76 -18.14 -36.44
C PRO A 394 10.25 -18.44 -36.61
N ARG A 395 10.87 -19.03 -35.59
CA ARG A 395 12.27 -19.49 -35.68
C ARG A 395 12.36 -20.81 -36.43
N TRP A 396 13.55 -21.14 -36.94
CA TRP A 396 13.82 -22.40 -37.64
C TRP A 396 13.35 -23.61 -36.83
N GLY A 397 12.42 -24.40 -37.38
CA GLY A 397 11.85 -25.58 -36.73
C GLY A 397 10.89 -25.31 -35.56
N GLY A 398 10.39 -24.08 -35.40
CA GLY A 398 9.32 -23.72 -34.46
C GLY A 398 7.93 -23.76 -35.12
N ALA A 399 6.89 -24.08 -34.33
CA ALA A 399 5.51 -23.98 -34.78
C ALA A 399 5.13 -22.50 -35.07
N PRO A 400 4.22 -22.22 -36.02
CA PRO A 400 3.70 -20.87 -36.25
C PRO A 400 3.18 -20.24 -34.95
N ASN A 401 3.48 -18.96 -34.71
CA ASN A 401 3.13 -18.25 -33.48
C ASN A 401 1.60 -18.12 -33.23
N ASP A 402 0.76 -18.46 -34.22
CA ASP A 402 -0.71 -18.33 -34.16
C ASP A 402 -1.42 -19.27 -33.16
N ALA A 403 -0.74 -20.30 -32.64
CA ALA A 403 -1.39 -21.32 -31.83
C ALA A 403 -1.41 -21.05 -30.31
N VAL A 404 -0.82 -19.93 -29.84
CA VAL A 404 -0.67 -19.66 -28.40
C VAL A 404 -1.05 -18.22 -28.08
N GLY A 405 -2.32 -17.91 -28.28
CA GLY A 405 -2.94 -16.73 -27.71
C GLY A 405 -3.69 -17.09 -26.42
N ASP A 406 -3.38 -16.37 -25.33
CA ASP A 406 -4.37 -16.07 -24.28
C ASP A 406 -5.37 -15.03 -24.85
N SER A 407 -6.01 -15.39 -25.97
CA SER A 407 -7.04 -14.60 -26.63
C SER A 407 -8.34 -14.84 -25.89
N GLY A 408 -8.49 -14.12 -24.77
CA GLY A 408 -9.82 -13.86 -24.22
C GLY A 408 -10.67 -13.19 -25.30
N ASN A 409 -11.78 -13.85 -25.66
CA ASN A 409 -12.97 -13.34 -26.36
C ASN A 409 -12.82 -11.98 -27.09
N PHE A 410 -12.18 -11.97 -28.25
CA PHE A 410 -12.51 -11.01 -29.31
C PHE A 410 -13.13 -11.80 -30.46
N THR A 411 -14.46 -11.84 -30.48
CA THR A 411 -15.21 -12.19 -31.68
C THR A 411 -15.29 -10.95 -32.55
N ASP A 412 -14.40 -10.82 -33.53
CA ASP A 412 -14.66 -10.02 -34.72
C ASP A 412 -14.95 -10.97 -35.88
N GLY A 413 -16.07 -10.74 -36.54
CA GLY A 413 -16.62 -11.60 -37.56
C GLY A 413 -15.79 -11.57 -38.83
N ASP A 414 -15.37 -12.75 -39.27
CA ASP A 414 -15.22 -13.05 -40.69
C ASP A 414 -15.38 -14.57 -40.91
N GLU A 415 -16.62 -14.98 -41.21
CA GLU A 415 -16.92 -16.34 -41.64
C GLU A 415 -16.34 -16.56 -43.05
N LYS A 416 -15.29 -17.37 -43.17
CA LYS A 416 -14.96 -18.01 -44.45
C LYS A 416 -15.70 -19.36 -44.56
N PRO A 417 -16.49 -19.59 -45.62
CA PRO A 417 -17.20 -20.86 -45.78
C PRO A 417 -16.23 -21.95 -46.25
N VAL A 418 -16.21 -23.07 -45.53
CA VAL A 418 -15.55 -24.31 -45.97
C VAL A 418 -16.58 -25.11 -46.81
N PRO A 419 -16.21 -25.64 -47.99
CA PRO A 419 -17.16 -26.33 -48.84
C PRO A 419 -17.51 -27.71 -48.29
N ASP A 420 -18.81 -27.99 -48.42
CA ASP A 420 -19.48 -29.25 -48.18
C ASP A 420 -18.87 -30.38 -49.01
N ASN A 421 -18.51 -31.50 -48.38
CA ASN A 421 -18.30 -32.74 -49.11
C ASN A 421 -18.74 -33.93 -48.27
N GLY A 422 -19.83 -34.55 -48.73
CA GLY A 422 -20.59 -35.54 -48.00
C GLY A 422 -19.94 -36.92 -47.88
N SER A 423 -20.37 -37.64 -46.86
CA SER A 423 -20.72 -39.06 -47.01
C SER A 423 -21.68 -39.46 -45.91
N SER A 424 -22.84 -39.95 -46.36
CA SER A 424 -23.90 -40.51 -45.55
C SER A 424 -23.65 -41.99 -45.29
N ARG A 425 -23.85 -42.46 -44.05
CA ARG A 425 -24.78 -43.56 -43.68
C ARG A 425 -24.53 -44.09 -42.26
N LYS A 426 -25.58 -43.94 -41.45
CA LYS A 426 -26.19 -44.91 -40.51
C LYS A 426 -25.31 -45.63 -39.48
N ARG A 427 -25.49 -45.28 -38.20
CA ARG A 427 -26.12 -46.20 -37.22
C ARG A 427 -26.74 -45.41 -36.07
N SER A 428 -28.03 -45.64 -35.85
CA SER A 428 -28.80 -45.16 -34.71
C SER A 428 -28.70 -46.16 -33.54
N LYS A 429 -28.61 -45.64 -32.31
CA LYS A 429 -29.53 -45.95 -31.21
C LYS A 429 -29.18 -45.07 -30.01
N TYR A 430 -30.23 -44.51 -29.42
CA TYR A 430 -30.24 -43.71 -28.20
C TYR A 430 -29.42 -44.35 -27.07
N GLU A 431 -28.51 -43.59 -26.45
CA GLU A 431 -28.29 -43.63 -24.99
C GLU A 431 -27.43 -42.44 -24.52
N HIS A 432 -27.93 -41.76 -23.47
CA HIS A 432 -27.32 -40.74 -22.59
C HIS A 432 -27.34 -39.24 -22.99
N PRO A 433 -28.20 -38.41 -22.35
CA PRO A 433 -28.23 -36.94 -22.48
C PRO A 433 -27.24 -36.24 -21.53
N PHE A 434 -26.01 -36.74 -21.40
CA PHE A 434 -24.96 -36.11 -20.59
C PHE A 434 -23.58 -36.31 -21.22
N LEU A 435 -23.37 -35.81 -22.44
CA LEU A 435 -22.03 -35.53 -22.94
C LEU A 435 -22.01 -34.14 -23.56
N ALA A 436 -21.19 -33.30 -22.93
CA ALA A 436 -20.93 -31.92 -23.29
C ALA A 436 -20.71 -31.75 -24.80
N SER A 437 -21.38 -30.75 -25.34
CA SER A 437 -21.01 -30.08 -26.58
C SER A 437 -19.48 -29.92 -26.62
N ARG A 438 -18.86 -30.52 -27.64
CA ARG A 438 -17.44 -30.39 -27.92
C ARG A 438 -17.12 -28.90 -28.06
N ARG A 439 -16.40 -28.34 -27.09
CA ARG A 439 -15.75 -27.04 -27.25
C ARG A 439 -14.83 -27.12 -28.48
N PRO A 440 -14.85 -26.12 -29.38
CA PRO A 440 -13.83 -25.99 -30.40
C PRO A 440 -12.49 -25.69 -29.72
N GLY A 441 -11.44 -26.41 -30.12
CA GLY A 441 -10.04 -25.98 -29.96
C GLY A 441 -9.50 -25.82 -28.54
N SER A 442 -9.37 -26.90 -27.76
CA SER A 442 -8.33 -26.91 -26.71
C SER A 442 -6.98 -26.97 -27.43
N SER A 443 -6.29 -25.83 -27.55
CA SER A 443 -4.90 -25.78 -28.05
C SER A 443 -4.06 -26.84 -27.32
N ARG A 444 -3.29 -27.63 -28.05
CA ARG A 444 -2.34 -28.61 -27.48
C ARG A 444 -1.50 -27.89 -26.42
N LYS A 445 -1.52 -28.37 -25.16
CA LYS A 445 -0.62 -27.84 -24.12
C LYS A 445 0.82 -28.06 -24.58
N LEU A 446 1.51 -26.98 -24.92
CA LEU A 446 2.89 -27.04 -25.37
C LEU A 446 3.81 -27.52 -24.25
N SER A 447 4.79 -28.33 -24.63
CA SER A 447 5.96 -28.65 -23.79
C SER A 447 6.69 -27.38 -23.39
N ASN A 448 7.38 -27.38 -22.24
CA ASN A 448 8.28 -26.29 -21.86
C ASN A 448 9.30 -26.00 -22.98
N SER A 449 9.86 -27.02 -23.63
CA SER A 449 10.80 -26.84 -24.74
C SER A 449 10.16 -26.18 -25.97
N GLU A 450 8.87 -26.40 -26.22
CA GLU A 450 8.11 -25.73 -27.29
C GLU A 450 7.79 -24.28 -26.92
N LYS A 451 7.44 -24.02 -25.65
CA LYS A 451 7.24 -22.66 -25.13
C LYS A 451 8.53 -21.83 -25.18
N TRP A 452 9.68 -22.41 -24.82
CA TRP A 452 10.98 -21.74 -24.90
C TRP A 452 11.40 -21.37 -26.34
N LYS A 453 10.89 -22.08 -27.35
CA LYS A 453 11.13 -21.76 -28.77
C LYS A 453 10.26 -20.60 -29.27
N LEU A 454 9.18 -20.27 -28.55
CA LEU A 454 8.28 -19.16 -28.86
C LEU A 454 8.78 -17.90 -28.15
N VAL A 455 9.40 -16.99 -28.89
CA VAL A 455 9.69 -15.64 -28.40
C VAL A 455 8.46 -14.79 -28.69
N GLN A 456 7.74 -14.43 -27.63
CA GLN A 456 6.54 -13.61 -27.71
C GLN A 456 6.83 -12.20 -27.17
N PRO A 457 6.01 -11.20 -27.50
CA PRO A 457 6.05 -9.93 -26.78
C PRO A 457 5.94 -10.17 -25.27
N GLY A 458 6.64 -9.34 -24.49
CA GLY A 458 6.56 -9.38 -23.04
C GLY A 458 5.12 -9.19 -22.55
N PRO A 459 4.83 -9.56 -21.29
CA PRO A 459 3.53 -9.27 -20.71
C PRO A 459 3.26 -7.77 -20.70
N GLY A 460 1.98 -7.39 -20.74
CA GLY A 460 1.57 -6.02 -20.49
C GLY A 460 2.01 -5.55 -19.10
N LEU A 461 2.36 -4.27 -19.02
CA LEU A 461 2.69 -3.55 -17.80
C LEU A 461 1.48 -2.79 -17.23
N TRP A 462 0.38 -2.73 -17.98
CA TRP A 462 -0.85 -2.04 -17.58
C TRP A 462 -1.79 -2.99 -16.85
N ASP A 463 -2.43 -2.49 -15.80
CA ASP A 463 -3.42 -3.27 -15.06
C ASP A 463 -4.72 -3.35 -15.86
N LYS A 464 -5.10 -4.56 -16.27
CA LYS A 464 -6.36 -4.83 -17.00
C LYS A 464 -7.61 -4.51 -16.18
N ARG A 465 -7.49 -4.42 -14.85
CA ARG A 465 -8.58 -4.05 -13.93
C ARG A 465 -8.59 -2.55 -13.63
N MET A 466 -7.67 -1.77 -14.20
CA MET A 466 -7.65 -0.31 -14.06
C MET A 466 -7.95 0.35 -15.40
N ARG A 467 -9.02 1.13 -15.44
CA ARG A 467 -9.25 2.11 -16.50
C ARG A 467 -8.52 3.39 -16.12
N TYR A 468 -7.43 3.66 -16.81
CA TYR A 468 -6.62 4.84 -16.55
C TYR A 468 -7.33 6.12 -16.97
N ILE A 469 -7.52 7.03 -16.01
CA ILE A 469 -8.20 8.32 -16.20
C ILE A 469 -7.48 9.39 -15.36
N GLN A 470 -7.26 10.57 -15.96
CA GLN A 470 -6.76 11.79 -15.33
C GLN A 470 -7.88 12.51 -14.56
N ILE A 471 -8.45 11.84 -13.57
CA ILE A 471 -9.57 12.37 -12.78
C ILE A 471 -9.17 13.72 -12.14
N GLY A 472 -9.99 14.75 -12.35
CA GLY A 472 -9.81 16.08 -11.75
C GLY A 472 -8.77 16.99 -12.40
N LYS A 473 -8.10 16.52 -13.44
CA LYS A 473 -7.17 17.33 -14.24
C LYS A 473 -7.96 18.32 -15.10
N ASP A 474 -7.51 19.56 -15.13
CA ASP A 474 -8.02 20.56 -16.07
C ASP A 474 -7.66 20.16 -17.53
N PRO A 475 -8.65 20.01 -18.44
CA PRO A 475 -8.40 19.66 -19.84
C PRO A 475 -7.49 20.65 -20.57
N GLU A 476 -7.58 21.95 -20.24
CA GLU A 476 -6.82 23.02 -20.89
C GLU A 476 -5.39 23.13 -20.33
N SER A 477 -5.15 22.62 -19.12
CA SER A 477 -3.84 22.61 -18.49
C SER A 477 -2.96 21.48 -19.03
N LEU A 478 -1.71 21.79 -19.36
CA LEU A 478 -0.68 20.78 -19.65
C LEU A 478 -0.06 20.17 -18.39
N PHE A 479 -0.36 20.72 -17.22
CA PHE A 479 0.05 20.17 -15.93
C PHE A 479 -1.03 19.27 -15.34
N ASP A 480 -0.59 18.20 -14.68
CA ASP A 480 -1.40 17.32 -13.85
C ASP A 480 -0.98 17.44 -12.38
N ASP A 481 -1.97 17.39 -11.48
CA ASP A 481 -1.78 17.46 -10.04
C ASP A 481 -1.82 16.06 -9.45
N ILE A 482 -0.66 15.59 -9.00
CA ILE A 482 -0.48 14.24 -8.48
C ILE A 482 -0.43 14.29 -6.96
N TYR A 483 -1.26 13.50 -6.31
CA TYR A 483 -1.27 13.41 -4.84
C TYR A 483 -0.79 12.03 -4.38
N MET A 484 -0.18 12.01 -3.21
CA MET A 484 0.23 10.77 -2.55
C MET A 484 0.10 10.88 -1.02
N LEU A 485 -0.29 9.79 -0.38
CA LEU A 485 -0.20 9.64 1.07
C LEU A 485 1.09 8.93 1.44
N SER A 486 1.89 9.56 2.31
CA SER A 486 3.18 9.03 2.74
C SER A 486 3.11 8.72 4.23
N SER A 487 3.50 7.50 4.64
CA SER A 487 3.43 7.08 6.05
C SER A 487 4.71 6.41 6.51
N ILE A 488 5.16 6.80 7.69
CA ILE A 488 6.31 6.26 8.44
C ILE A 488 5.94 6.21 9.91
N ASN A 489 6.58 5.34 10.71
CA ASN A 489 6.27 5.18 12.13
C ASN A 489 4.75 4.99 12.35
N HIS A 490 4.11 5.90 13.07
CA HIS A 490 2.65 6.05 13.21
C HIS A 490 2.11 7.39 12.67
N HIS A 491 2.89 8.02 11.79
CA HIS A 491 2.59 9.33 11.22
C HIS A 491 2.16 9.23 9.75
N LEU A 492 1.45 10.25 9.29
CA LEU A 492 0.97 10.39 7.93
C LEU A 492 1.26 11.80 7.41
N ALA A 493 1.66 11.92 6.14
CA ALA A 493 1.80 13.18 5.42
C ALA A 493 1.14 13.09 4.04
N ILE A 494 0.70 14.24 3.53
CA ILE A 494 0.13 14.36 2.19
C ILE A 494 1.15 15.07 1.31
N LEU A 495 1.43 14.47 0.14
CA LEU A 495 2.30 15.02 -0.87
C LEU A 495 1.47 15.46 -2.07
N HIS A 496 1.91 16.54 -2.70
CA HIS A 496 1.41 17.07 -3.96
C HIS A 496 2.57 17.34 -4.89
N LEU A 497 2.50 16.84 -6.12
CA LEU A 497 3.50 17.02 -7.15
C LEU A 497 2.80 17.48 -8.42
N ARG A 498 3.21 18.63 -8.95
CA ARG A 498 2.71 19.15 -10.21
C ARG A 498 3.65 18.74 -11.35
N VAL A 499 3.13 17.99 -12.32
CA VAL A 499 3.93 17.39 -13.41
C VAL A 499 3.43 17.88 -14.76
N HIS A 500 4.33 18.48 -15.55
CA HIS A 500 4.00 18.89 -16.92
C HIS A 500 4.03 17.70 -17.88
N ARG A 501 3.13 17.68 -18.88
CA ARG A 501 3.11 16.63 -19.91
C ARG A 501 4.43 16.48 -20.66
N ARG A 502 5.07 17.60 -21.05
CA ARG A 502 6.40 17.60 -21.68
C ARG A 502 7.47 16.94 -20.83
N TYR A 503 7.47 17.20 -19.51
CA TYR A 503 8.42 16.58 -18.57
C TYR A 503 8.22 15.07 -18.56
N LEU A 504 6.97 14.63 -18.42
CA LEU A 504 6.61 13.22 -18.34
C LEU A 504 7.01 12.46 -19.62
N ASP A 505 6.77 13.06 -20.78
CA ASP A 505 7.11 12.45 -22.08
C ASP A 505 8.64 12.35 -22.28
N ILE A 506 9.41 13.40 -21.96
CA ILE A 506 10.88 13.35 -22.07
C ILE A 506 11.47 12.25 -21.17
N VAL A 507 10.95 12.12 -19.95
CA VAL A 507 11.40 11.10 -18.99
C VAL A 507 10.98 9.70 -19.44
N THR A 508 9.78 9.55 -20.02
CA THR A 508 9.21 8.24 -20.39
C THR A 508 9.68 7.76 -21.76
N LEU A 509 9.72 8.64 -22.76
CA LEU A 509 9.97 8.34 -24.18
C LEU A 509 11.34 8.84 -24.65
N GLY A 510 11.81 9.95 -24.08
CA GLY A 510 13.10 10.57 -24.40
C GLY A 510 12.99 11.92 -25.08
N ASP A 511 11.83 12.25 -25.62
CA ASP A 511 11.48 13.47 -26.33
C ASP A 511 10.02 13.87 -26.04
N SER A 512 9.61 15.06 -26.49
CA SER A 512 8.22 15.49 -26.41
C SER A 512 7.89 16.61 -27.41
N GLU A 513 6.71 16.53 -28.00
CA GLU A 513 6.16 17.53 -28.91
C GLU A 513 5.38 18.64 -28.20
N PHE A 514 5.05 18.48 -26.91
CA PHE A 514 4.28 19.48 -26.15
C PHE A 514 5.10 20.75 -25.92
N PRO A 515 4.53 21.96 -26.06
CA PRO A 515 5.29 23.19 -25.96
C PRO A 515 5.93 23.38 -24.57
N PRO A 516 7.11 24.03 -24.48
CA PRO A 516 7.83 24.28 -23.21
C PRO A 516 7.22 25.46 -22.43
N ASN A 517 5.90 25.47 -22.24
CA ASN A 517 5.17 26.55 -21.59
C ASN A 517 5.21 26.42 -20.07
N SER A 518 5.22 27.55 -19.35
CA SER A 518 5.00 27.56 -17.91
C SER A 518 3.49 27.58 -17.61
N ASP A 519 3.10 27.20 -16.40
CA ASP A 519 1.68 27.30 -15.99
C ASP A 519 1.27 28.75 -15.66
N SER A 520 0.01 28.89 -15.20
CA SER A 520 -0.59 30.12 -14.70
C SER A 520 0.12 30.73 -13.48
N THR A 521 0.82 29.93 -12.67
CA THR A 521 1.55 30.40 -11.47
C THR A 521 3.02 30.73 -11.76
N GLY A 522 3.48 30.47 -12.99
CA GLY A 522 4.85 30.67 -13.42
C GLY A 522 5.77 29.49 -13.08
N GLN A 523 5.25 28.32 -12.70
CA GLN A 523 6.06 27.11 -12.57
C GLN A 523 6.58 26.70 -13.95
N PRO A 524 7.91 26.60 -14.13
CA PRO A 524 8.48 26.13 -15.38
C PRO A 524 8.14 24.65 -15.62
N TRP A 525 7.87 24.28 -16.87
CA TRP A 525 7.54 22.89 -17.25
C TRP A 525 8.56 21.83 -16.81
N HIS A 526 9.83 22.22 -16.66
CA HIS A 526 10.94 21.33 -16.36
C HIS A 526 11.24 21.17 -14.87
N VAL A 527 10.52 21.88 -14.00
CA VAL A 527 10.71 21.87 -12.54
C VAL A 527 9.61 21.04 -11.90
N LEU A 528 10.02 20.04 -11.12
CA LEU A 528 9.12 19.29 -10.26
C LEU A 528 8.97 20.01 -8.93
N HIS A 529 7.79 20.57 -8.66
CA HIS A 529 7.49 21.18 -7.36
C HIS A 529 6.78 20.16 -6.48
N LEU A 530 7.52 19.58 -5.54
CA LEU A 530 7.00 18.68 -4.54
C LEU A 530 6.65 19.46 -3.27
N ARG A 531 5.37 19.43 -2.92
CA ARG A 531 4.83 20.04 -1.71
C ARG A 531 4.46 18.95 -0.74
N ARG A 532 4.80 19.12 0.53
CA ARG A 532 4.46 18.16 1.59
C ARG A 532 3.87 18.88 2.79
N THR A 533 2.85 18.26 3.38
CA THR A 533 2.41 18.67 4.70
C THR A 533 3.43 18.39 5.80
N LYS A 534 3.22 18.93 7.00
CA LYS A 534 3.85 18.35 8.19
C LYS A 534 3.46 16.87 8.35
N TRP A 535 4.23 16.15 9.16
CA TRP A 535 3.90 14.82 9.63
C TRP A 535 2.82 14.91 10.71
N TYR A 536 1.69 14.24 10.51
CA TYR A 536 0.58 14.18 11.47
C TYR A 536 0.66 12.90 12.29
N ASP A 537 0.62 13.02 13.61
CA ASP A 537 0.51 11.90 14.54
C ASP A 537 -0.93 11.35 14.53
N LEU A 538 -1.10 10.06 14.22
CA LEU A 538 -2.42 9.42 14.21
C LEU A 538 -2.96 9.08 15.61
N PHE A 539 -2.10 9.12 16.64
CA PHE A 539 -2.51 9.05 18.04
C PHE A 539 -3.01 10.40 18.56
N ASP A 540 -2.61 11.52 17.97
CA ASP A 540 -3.20 12.81 18.31
C ASP A 540 -4.54 12.99 17.59
N ALA A 541 -5.61 13.27 18.35
CA ALA A 541 -6.96 13.34 17.82
C ALA A 541 -7.17 14.52 16.84
N GLU A 542 -6.55 15.67 17.11
CA GLU A 542 -6.69 16.87 16.29
C GLU A 542 -5.86 16.74 15.01
N GLU A 543 -4.62 16.23 15.10
CA GLU A 543 -3.78 15.98 13.94
C GLU A 543 -4.36 14.91 13.03
N ARG A 544 -4.92 13.84 13.60
CA ARG A 544 -5.68 12.81 12.88
C ARG A 544 -6.87 13.41 12.12
N LEU A 545 -7.63 14.31 12.74
CA LEU A 545 -8.74 14.99 12.06
C LEU A 545 -8.24 15.96 10.99
N GLU A 546 -7.14 16.67 11.21
CA GLU A 546 -6.55 17.60 10.25
C GLU A 546 -6.11 16.87 8.96
N VAL A 547 -5.35 15.79 9.08
CA VAL A 547 -4.93 15.00 7.92
C VAL A 547 -6.12 14.35 7.23
N PHE A 548 -7.14 13.90 7.98
CA PHE A 548 -8.39 13.39 7.41
C PHE A 548 -9.11 14.43 6.55
N LYS A 549 -9.22 15.68 7.03
CA LYS A 549 -9.76 16.81 6.27
C LYS A 549 -8.95 17.06 4.99
N GLY A 550 -7.63 16.92 5.05
CA GLY A 550 -6.75 16.96 3.86
C GLY A 550 -7.14 15.93 2.81
N ILE A 551 -7.22 14.66 3.18
CA ILE A 551 -7.59 13.55 2.27
C ILE A 551 -9.00 13.78 1.70
N TRP A 552 -9.94 14.16 2.56
CA TRP A 552 -11.31 14.48 2.15
C TRP A 552 -11.36 15.64 1.13
N THR A 553 -10.48 16.63 1.29
CA THR A 553 -10.33 17.76 0.37
C THR A 553 -9.75 17.32 -0.98
N ILE A 554 -8.82 16.36 -1.01
CA ILE A 554 -8.30 15.77 -2.27
C ILE A 554 -9.44 15.12 -3.05
N PHE A 555 -10.26 14.28 -2.41
CA PHE A 555 -11.45 13.70 -3.06
C PHE A 555 -12.43 14.78 -3.52
N HIS A 556 -12.68 15.78 -2.68
CA HIS A 556 -13.56 16.91 -3.05
C HIS A 556 -13.12 17.59 -4.33
N HIS A 557 -11.82 17.89 -4.40
CA HIS A 557 -11.20 18.59 -5.49
C HIS A 557 -11.14 17.74 -6.76
N LEU A 558 -10.57 16.55 -6.70
CA LEU A 558 -10.33 15.74 -7.90
C LEU A 558 -11.62 15.19 -8.52
N LEU A 559 -12.68 14.97 -7.73
CA LEU A 559 -13.96 14.46 -8.24
C LEU A 559 -14.92 15.57 -8.68
N ARG A 560 -14.48 16.84 -8.66
CA ARG A 560 -15.27 17.95 -9.17
C ARG A 560 -15.52 17.80 -10.66
N ARG A 561 -16.61 18.39 -11.11
CA ARG A 561 -16.89 18.53 -12.54
C ARG A 561 -15.88 19.50 -13.14
N THR A 562 -15.06 19.01 -14.06
CA THR A 562 -14.07 19.77 -14.84
C THR A 562 -14.64 20.24 -16.16
#